data_AF-A0A257TRV2-F1
#
_entry.id   AF-A0A257TRV2-F1
#
_cell.length_a   1.000
_cell.length_b   1.000
_cell.length_c   1.000
_cell.angle_alpha   90.00
_cell.angle_beta   90.00
_cell.angle_gamma   90.00
#
_symmetry.space_group_name_H-M   'P 1'
#
loop_
_entity.id
_entity.type
_entity.pdbx_description
1 polymer ?
#
loop_
_entity_poly.entity_id
_entity_poly.type
_entity_poly.pdbx_seq_one_letter_code
_entity_poly.pdbx_strand_id
1 'polypeptide(L)' 'FTISGRLIKTIKAYGITDTFVRIDWNGLDDEGDRLANGVYLYKVIASTIDGTYTSEALGKMAIIR' A
#
# COMPACT_ATOMS: atom_id res chain seq x y z
N PHE A 1 2.07 0.77 -6.79
CA PHE A 1 1.99 0.77 -8.26
C PHE A 1 2.92 1.82 -8.83
N THR A 2 3.51 1.57 -9.99
CA THR A 2 4.16 2.63 -10.79
C THR A 2 3.10 3.54 -11.42
N ILE A 3 3.50 4.68 -12.00
CA ILE A 3 2.59 5.56 -12.74
C ILE A 3 1.97 4.88 -13.97
N SER A 4 2.66 3.89 -14.54
CA SER A 4 2.14 3.04 -15.64
C SER A 4 1.17 1.94 -15.18
N GLY A 5 0.88 1.86 -13.88
CA GLY A 5 -0.06 0.88 -13.34
C GLY A 5 0.54 -0.50 -13.03
N ARG A 6 1.87 -0.69 -13.14
CA ARG A 6 2.51 -1.95 -12.72
C ARG A 6 2.39 -2.10 -11.20
N LEU A 7 1.84 -3.23 -10.75
CA LEU A 7 1.89 -3.62 -9.35
C LEU A 7 3.32 -4.03 -9.01
N ILE A 8 3.85 -3.45 -7.93
CA ILE A 8 5.23 -3.69 -7.47
C ILE A 8 5.28 -4.17 -6.02
N LYS A 9 4.22 -3.93 -5.24
CA LYS A 9 4.21 -4.24 -3.83
C LYS A 9 2.79 -4.54 -3.37
N THR A 10 2.62 -5.65 -2.67
CA THR A 10 1.41 -5.97 -1.92
C THR A 10 1.74 -6.10 -0.43
N ILE A 11 1.08 -5.31 0.41
CA ILE A 11 1.21 -5.40 1.87
C ILE A 11 -0.13 -5.83 2.43
N LYS A 12 -0.14 -6.90 3.24
CA LYS A 12 -1.34 -7.42 3.88
C LYS A 12 -1.22 -7.25 5.39
N ALA A 13 -2.28 -6.77 6.01
CA ALA A 13 -2.41 -6.65 7.46
C ALA A 13 -3.75 -7.25 7.89
N TYR A 14 -3.76 -7.93 9.03
CA TYR A 14 -4.91 -8.67 9.54
C TYR A 14 -5.08 -8.41 11.03
N GLY A 15 -6.30 -8.63 11.54
CA GLY A 15 -6.57 -8.49 12.99
C GLY A 15 -6.42 -7.05 13.49
N ILE A 16 -6.60 -6.07 12.61
CA ILE A 16 -6.52 -4.65 12.96
C ILE A 16 -7.74 -4.28 13.79
N THR A 17 -7.52 -3.80 15.01
CA THR A 17 -8.56 -3.29 15.91
C THR A 17 -8.37 -1.80 16.23
N ASP A 18 -7.24 -1.22 15.82
CA ASP A 18 -6.93 0.19 16.01
C ASP A 18 -7.80 1.08 15.12
N THR A 19 -8.22 2.22 15.65
CA THR A 19 -8.94 3.26 14.90
C THR A 19 -8.03 4.02 13.93
N PHE A 20 -6.72 4.06 14.22
CA PHE A 20 -5.71 4.66 13.35
C PHE A 20 -4.65 3.63 12.99
N VAL A 21 -4.54 3.31 11.70
CA VAL A 21 -3.68 2.24 11.21
C VAL A 21 -2.47 2.82 10.51
N ARG A 22 -1.28 2.37 10.91
CA ARG A 22 -0.02 2.63 10.20
C ARG A 22 0.42 1.37 9.50
N ILE A 23 0.85 1.52 8.24
CA ILE A 23 1.41 0.43 7.45
C ILE A 23 2.86 0.76 7.17
N ASP A 24 3.76 0.02 7.80
CA ASP A 24 5.19 0.19 7.59
C ASP A 24 5.63 -0.44 6.27
N TRP A 25 6.50 0.26 5.56
CA TRP A 25 7.09 -0.22 4.33
C TRP A 25 8.57 0.16 4.25
N ASN A 26 9.41 -0.84 4.01
CA ASN A 26 10.86 -0.70 3.87
C ASN A 26 11.31 -0.07 2.54
N GLY A 27 10.40 0.28 1.64
CA GLY A 27 10.71 0.85 0.33
C GLY A 27 11.29 -0.14 -0.68
N LEU A 28 11.09 -1.44 -0.45
CA LEU A 28 11.41 -2.51 -1.41
C LEU A 28 10.14 -2.97 -2.13
N ASP A 29 10.27 -3.36 -3.39
CA ASP A 29 9.20 -4.06 -4.09
C ASP A 29 9.04 -5.51 -3.59
N ASP A 30 8.21 -6.32 -4.27
CA ASP A 30 8.01 -7.73 -3.95
C ASP A 30 9.15 -8.64 -4.42
N GLU A 31 10.01 -8.16 -5.31
CA GLU A 31 11.22 -8.86 -5.78
C GLU A 31 12.43 -8.57 -4.86
N GLY A 32 12.30 -7.62 -3.94
CA GLY A 32 13.32 -7.23 -2.97
C GLY A 32 14.18 -6.05 -3.43
N ASP A 33 13.86 -5.48 -4.59
CA ASP A 33 14.59 -4.37 -5.16
C ASP A 33 14.16 -3.03 -4.56
N ARG A 34 15.13 -2.13 -4.41
CA ARG A 34 14.88 -0.77 -3.90
C ARG A 34 14.14 0.03 -4.96
N LEU A 35 13.13 0.77 -4.52
CA LEU A 35 12.45 1.70 -5.41
C LEU A 35 13.37 2.84 -5.86
N ALA A 36 13.26 3.14 -7.16
CA ALA A 36 13.87 4.30 -7.79
C ALA A 36 13.19 5.61 -7.34
N ASN A 37 13.86 6.74 -7.60
CA ASN A 37 13.26 8.04 -7.36
C ASN A 37 12.08 8.26 -8.31
N GLY A 38 10.99 8.83 -7.79
CA GLY A 38 9.80 9.10 -8.58
C GLY A 38 8.50 9.04 -7.80
N VAL A 39 7.39 9.16 -8.53
CA VAL A 39 6.04 9.10 -7.98
C VAL A 39 5.46 7.71 -8.19
N TYR A 40 4.87 7.18 -7.11
CA TYR A 40 4.18 5.91 -7.06
C TYR A 40 2.75 6.12 -6.61
N LEU A 41 1.86 5.22 -7.03
CA LEU A 41 0.46 5.20 -6.62
C LEU A 41 0.23 4.05 -5.65
N TYR A 42 -0.69 4.23 -4.72
CA TYR A 42 -1.13 3.16 -3.84
C TYR A 42 -2.66 3.14 -3.75
N LYS A 43 -3.18 1.94 -3.50
CA LYS A 43 -4.58 1.67 -3.17
C LYS A 43 -4.59 0.96 -1.82
N VAL A 44 -5.32 1.50 -0.86
CA VAL A 44 -5.62 0.85 0.41
C VAL A 44 -7.04 0.31 0.33
N ILE A 45 -7.23 -0.93 0.73
CA ILE A 45 -8.54 -1.57 0.85
C ILE A 45 -8.65 -2.07 2.28
N ALA A 46 -9.71 -1.64 2.97
CA ALA A 46 -10.04 -2.09 4.32
C ALA A 46 -11.40 -2.77 4.29
N SER A 47 -11.47 -3.96 4.87
CA SER A 47 -12.70 -4.75 4.95
C SER A 47 -12.88 -5.31 6.35
N THR A 48 -14.12 -5.38 6.82
CA THR A 48 -14.45 -6.11 8.05
C THR A 48 -14.23 -7.62 7.83
N ILE A 49 -13.99 -8.36 8.91
CA ILE A 49 -13.70 -9.80 8.85
C ILE A 49 -14.86 -10.59 8.24
N ASP A 50 -16.09 -10.17 8.51
CA ASP A 50 -17.32 -10.72 7.94
C ASP A 50 -17.61 -10.25 6.50
N GLY A 51 -16.80 -9.33 5.97
CA GLY A 51 -16.95 -8.76 4.63
C GLY A 51 -18.11 -7.77 4.46
N THR A 52 -18.86 -7.47 5.53
CA THR A 52 -20.05 -6.61 5.46
C THR A 52 -19.71 -5.20 5.00
N TYR A 53 -18.59 -4.66 5.44
CA TYR A 53 -18.11 -3.33 5.05
C TYR A 53 -16.78 -3.43 4.35
N THR A 54 -16.67 -2.74 3.22
CA THR A 54 -15.42 -2.55 2.49
C THR A 54 -15.30 -1.09 2.07
N SER A 55 -14.12 -0.51 2.24
CA SER A 55 -13.79 0.83 1.80
C SER A 55 -12.43 0.85 1.14
N GLU A 56 -12.24 1.76 0.19
CA GLU A 56 -10.99 1.94 -0.51
C GLU A 56 -10.58 3.40 -0.61
N ALA A 57 -9.26 3.62 -0.60
CA ALA A 57 -8.67 4.92 -0.79
C ALA A 57 -7.48 4.82 -1.75
N LEU A 58 -7.36 5.81 -2.62
CA LEU A 58 -6.24 5.98 -3.54
C LEU A 58 -5.36 7.13 -3.08
N GLY A 59 -4.06 6.98 -3.28
CA GLY A 59 -3.11 8.05 -3.01
C GLY A 59 -1.85 7.93 -3.83
N LYS A 60 -0.98 8.92 -3.65
CA LYS A 60 0.34 8.97 -4.29
C LYS A 60 1.42 9.15 -3.24
N MET A 61 2.59 8.60 -3.52
CA MET A 61 3.78 8.71 -2.69
C MET A 61 4.96 9.09 -3.60
N ALA A 62 5.90 9.88 -3.09
CA ALA A 62 7.13 10.19 -3.79
C ALA A 62 8.32 9.55 -3.05
N ILE A 63 9.20 8.91 -3.81
CA ILE A 63 10.54 8.54 -3.34
C ILE A 63 11.49 9.63 -3.85
N ILE A 64 12.11 10.35 -2.90
CA ILE A 64 13.11 11.39 -3.15
C ILE A 64 14.36 11.00 -2.37
N ARG A 65 15.52 11.08 -3.00
CA ARG A 65 16.83 10.92 -2.38
C ARG A 65 17.65 12.18 -2.55
#